data_AF-A0A813MJY5-F1
#
_entry.id   AF-A0A813MJY5-F1
#
_cell.length_a   1.000
_cell.length_b   1.000
_cell.length_c   1.000
_cell.angle_alpha   90.00
_cell.angle_beta   90.00
_cell.angle_gamma   90.00
#
_symmetry.space_group_name_H-M   'P 1'
#
loop_
_entity.id
_entity.type
_entity.pdbx_description
1 polymer ?
#
loop_
_entity_poly.entity_id
_entity_poly.type
_entity_poly.pdbx_seq_one_letter_code
_entity_poly.pdbx_strand_id
1 'polypeptide(L)'
;MDFVSTELECQVACGFQINSKNEQCFFQKDLNLYKWKKTNIPDMKWFVNLNNFYQYLPKPLDDEWLNYNKENGQTFKNYIRLVKKSKNLQNPLIKSKIFLMPLKIDENIFSKFILNGLAEFVQIYFDIDVIVEDDKNLNSKFDKSDLIDGIKALSILKTFKKKNSFSTVAITTCDLVHQDSFVFGLSDQELQVCIVSLYRYVQHLIDNRNFTEKELLKKVSSVICHEIGHTFGLEHCIYYRCIMNGSNTLEEDDKLPIYLCPVCLRKLHFLLNFDIEKRYLNLMEYCEKYEFKGEYNWYQNRLDNSKILNK
;
A
#
# COMPACT_ATOMS: atom_id res chain seq x y z
N MET A 1 -38.45 20.60 -25.46
CA MET A 1 -38.33 21.87 -24.72
C MET A 1 -37.84 21.53 -23.32
N ASP A 2 -36.75 20.78 -23.18
CA ASP A 2 -35.34 21.21 -23.34
C ASP A 2 -34.99 22.37 -22.41
N PHE A 3 -34.42 22.04 -21.25
CA PHE A 3 -33.62 22.97 -20.46
C PHE A 3 -32.18 22.44 -20.45
N VAL A 4 -31.42 23.03 -21.35
CA VAL A 4 -29.97 22.90 -21.51
C VAL A 4 -29.33 24.05 -20.72
N SER A 5 -28.31 23.69 -19.93
CA SER A 5 -27.13 24.44 -19.47
C SER A 5 -27.20 25.96 -19.22
N THR A 6 -26.56 26.41 -18.14
CA THR A 6 -25.31 27.23 -18.22
C THR A 6 -24.77 27.50 -16.81
N GLU A 7 -23.74 26.73 -16.44
CA GLU A 7 -22.57 27.29 -15.74
C GLU A 7 -21.91 28.28 -16.70
N LEU A 8 -21.62 29.51 -16.25
CA LEU A 8 -20.51 30.38 -16.68
C LEU A 8 -20.82 31.79 -16.17
N GLU A 9 -20.11 32.25 -15.13
CA GLU A 9 -19.64 33.64 -15.00
C GLU A 9 -18.79 33.78 -13.72
N CYS A 10 -17.53 33.35 -13.81
CA CYS A 10 -16.43 34.05 -13.13
C CYS A 10 -15.09 33.68 -13.81
N GLN A 11 -14.88 34.22 -15.01
CA GLN A 11 -13.56 34.32 -15.64
C GLN A 11 -13.37 35.76 -16.11
N VAL A 12 -12.61 36.57 -15.36
CA VAL A 12 -11.82 37.67 -15.94
C VAL A 12 -10.57 37.90 -15.09
N ALA A 13 -9.51 37.13 -15.34
CA ALA A 13 -8.11 37.55 -15.07
C ALA A 13 -7.12 36.59 -15.74
N CYS A 14 -7.11 36.56 -17.06
CA CYS A 14 -5.92 36.39 -17.93
C CYS A 14 -6.43 36.27 -19.36
N GLY A 15 -6.29 37.35 -20.12
CA GLY A 15 -6.74 37.40 -21.51
C GLY A 15 -5.96 36.41 -22.38
N PHE A 16 -6.67 35.43 -22.93
CA PHE A 16 -6.30 34.74 -24.17
C PHE A 16 -7.59 34.44 -24.93
N GLN A 17 -7.73 35.01 -26.12
CA GLN A 17 -8.81 34.70 -27.05
C GLN A 17 -8.67 33.25 -27.53
N ILE A 18 -9.70 32.43 -27.30
CA ILE A 18 -9.77 31.06 -27.80
C ILE A 18 -10.23 31.10 -29.26
N ASN A 19 -9.31 30.81 -30.19
CA ASN A 19 -9.64 30.51 -31.58
C ASN A 19 -9.79 28.99 -31.72
N SER A 20 -10.99 28.54 -32.05
CA SER A 20 -11.39 27.15 -32.20
C SER A 20 -10.79 26.51 -33.47
N LYS A 21 -9.56 25.98 -33.37
CA LYS A 21 -9.01 25.00 -34.32
C LYS A 21 -7.72 24.27 -33.92
N ASN A 22 -7.22 24.39 -32.68
CA ASN A 22 -5.94 23.79 -32.26
C ASN A 22 -6.02 23.01 -30.92
N GLU A 23 -6.98 22.11 -30.74
CA GLU A 23 -7.03 21.18 -29.58
C GLU A 23 -6.11 19.94 -29.70
N GLN A 24 -5.13 19.97 -30.61
CA GLN A 24 -4.11 18.93 -30.73
C GLN A 24 -2.71 19.50 -30.59
N CYS A 25 -2.38 20.18 -29.48
CA CYS A 25 -0.96 20.42 -29.13
C CYS A 25 -0.72 20.98 -27.72
N PHE A 26 -1.19 20.31 -26.65
CA PHE A 26 -0.67 20.59 -25.30
C PHE A 26 -0.30 19.35 -24.47
N PHE A 27 -0.45 18.14 -25.01
CA PHE A 27 -0.09 16.89 -24.31
C PHE A 27 1.28 16.30 -24.69
N GLN A 28 2.09 17.01 -25.48
CA GLN A 28 3.33 16.43 -26.03
C GLN A 28 4.63 17.16 -25.68
N LYS A 29 4.59 18.19 -24.82
CA LYS A 29 5.80 18.97 -24.49
C LYS A 29 6.45 18.74 -23.12
N ASP A 30 5.88 17.94 -22.23
CA ASP A 30 6.52 17.65 -20.92
C ASP A 30 6.88 16.17 -20.68
N LEU A 31 7.21 15.43 -21.74
CA LEU A 31 7.80 14.08 -21.63
C LEU A 31 9.24 14.07 -21.08
N ASN A 32 9.82 15.24 -20.79
CA ASN A 32 11.17 15.41 -20.25
C ASN A 32 11.22 15.65 -18.73
N LEU A 33 10.09 15.86 -18.05
CA LEU A 33 10.04 16.00 -16.59
C LEU A 33 9.93 14.65 -15.84
N TYR A 34 9.59 13.56 -16.54
CA TYR A 34 9.38 12.21 -15.97
C TYR A 34 10.62 11.28 -16.06
N LYS A 35 11.84 11.82 -15.95
CA LYS A 35 13.07 11.08 -16.27
C LYS A 35 14.12 10.98 -15.18
N TRP A 36 13.83 11.29 -13.91
CA TRP A 36 14.91 11.33 -12.91
C TRP A 36 15.56 9.95 -12.62
N LYS A 37 14.89 8.83 -12.91
CA LYS A 37 15.50 7.49 -13.03
C LYS A 37 15.03 6.70 -14.27
N LYS A 38 14.99 7.31 -15.47
CA LYS A 38 14.73 6.57 -16.73
C LYS A 38 15.87 5.62 -17.17
N THR A 39 16.93 5.48 -16.39
CA THR A 39 18.01 4.53 -16.68
C THR A 39 17.61 3.12 -16.24
N ASN A 40 17.14 2.32 -17.20
CA ASN A 40 16.94 0.87 -17.14
C ASN A 40 15.96 0.35 -16.07
N ILE A 41 14.65 0.47 -16.32
CA ILE A 41 13.65 -0.41 -15.69
C ILE A 41 13.79 -1.79 -16.37
N PRO A 42 14.38 -2.82 -15.73
CA PRO A 42 14.91 -3.97 -16.47
C PRO A 42 13.85 -4.95 -17.01
N ASP A 43 12.57 -4.71 -16.76
CA ASP A 43 11.56 -5.78 -16.69
C ASP A 43 10.22 -5.48 -17.38
N MET A 44 10.16 -4.52 -18.31
CA MET A 44 8.91 -4.19 -19.04
C MET A 44 8.34 -5.32 -19.90
N LYS A 45 9.14 -6.35 -20.26
CA LYS A 45 8.70 -7.44 -21.15
C LYS A 45 7.56 -8.28 -20.58
N TRP A 46 7.36 -8.31 -19.26
CA TRP A 46 6.24 -9.03 -18.63
C TRP A 46 4.91 -8.25 -18.69
N PHE A 47 4.97 -6.99 -19.08
CA PHE A 47 3.89 -6.02 -18.93
C PHE A 47 3.70 -5.20 -20.21
N VAL A 48 3.76 -5.88 -21.36
CA VAL A 48 3.42 -5.29 -22.66
C VAL A 48 2.01 -4.69 -22.55
N ASN A 49 1.83 -3.45 -23.03
CA ASN A 49 0.60 -2.65 -22.93
C ASN A 49 0.18 -2.09 -21.55
N LEU A 50 0.98 -2.23 -20.48
CA LEU A 50 0.62 -1.69 -19.16
C LEU A 50 1.08 -0.25 -18.86
N ASN A 51 1.92 0.34 -19.72
CA ASN A 51 2.49 1.66 -19.47
C ASN A 51 1.46 2.81 -19.38
N ASN A 52 0.22 2.59 -19.83
CA ASN A 52 -0.86 3.59 -19.73
C ASN A 52 -1.65 3.52 -18.41
N PHE A 53 -1.48 2.47 -17.59
CA PHE A 53 -2.28 2.27 -16.37
C PHE A 53 -1.51 2.60 -15.08
N TYR A 54 -0.17 2.56 -15.14
CA TYR A 54 0.68 2.79 -13.97
C TYR A 54 1.40 4.11 -14.13
N GLN A 55 1.27 4.95 -13.12
CA GLN A 55 1.93 6.25 -13.09
C GLN A 55 3.36 6.07 -12.56
N TYR A 56 4.33 6.61 -13.29
CA TYR A 56 5.69 6.73 -12.79
C TYR A 56 5.71 7.59 -11.54
N LEU A 57 6.63 7.30 -10.62
CA LEU A 57 6.82 8.14 -9.46
C LEU A 57 7.38 9.51 -9.92
N PRO A 58 6.77 10.64 -9.52
CA PRO A 58 7.30 11.96 -9.85
C PRO A 58 8.61 12.22 -9.12
N LYS A 59 9.28 13.33 -9.47
CA LYS A 59 10.40 13.82 -8.65
C LYS A 59 9.85 14.15 -7.24
N PRO A 60 10.53 13.71 -6.16
CA PRO A 60 10.06 14.01 -4.81
C PRO A 60 10.11 15.51 -4.54
N LEU A 61 9.17 15.98 -3.70
CA LEU A 61 9.20 17.30 -3.08
C LEU A 61 10.26 17.35 -1.97
N ASP A 62 10.53 18.56 -1.46
CA ASP A 62 11.61 18.79 -0.50
C ASP A 62 11.39 18.09 0.85
N ASP A 63 10.14 17.81 1.24
CA ASP A 63 9.72 17.13 2.47
C ASP A 63 9.44 15.61 2.30
N GLU A 64 9.45 15.10 1.06
CA GLU A 64 9.06 13.72 0.71
C GLU A 64 10.19 12.69 0.89
N TRP A 65 9.83 11.42 1.12
CA TRP A 65 10.71 10.31 1.52
C TRP A 65 12.00 10.23 0.68
N LEU A 66 11.88 10.24 -0.65
CA LEU A 66 13.02 10.05 -1.55
C LEU A 66 13.96 11.24 -1.65
N ASN A 67 13.60 12.39 -1.07
CA ASN A 67 14.51 13.53 -0.93
C ASN A 67 15.50 13.33 0.23
N TYR A 68 15.07 12.67 1.31
CA TYR A 68 15.90 12.39 2.50
C TYR A 68 16.54 11.01 2.46
N ASN A 69 15.82 10.01 1.91
CA ASN A 69 16.21 8.61 1.96
C ASN A 69 16.69 8.14 0.59
N LYS A 70 17.99 7.83 0.50
CA LYS A 70 18.61 7.43 -0.76
C LYS A 70 18.37 5.95 -1.03
N GLU A 71 17.31 5.67 -1.77
CA GLU A 71 16.90 4.31 -2.14
C GLU A 71 17.53 3.86 -3.48
N ASN A 72 18.17 2.69 -3.46
CA ASN A 72 18.73 2.07 -4.67
C ASN A 72 17.66 1.43 -5.56
N GLY A 73 16.53 1.05 -4.95
CA GLY A 73 15.44 0.34 -5.59
C GLY A 73 15.75 -1.15 -5.81
N GLN A 74 14.68 -1.93 -5.83
CA GLN A 74 14.79 -3.39 -5.94
C GLN A 74 14.23 -3.86 -7.28
N THR A 75 15.08 -4.34 -8.18
CA THR A 75 14.66 -4.94 -9.46
C THR A 75 14.08 -6.34 -9.24
N PHE A 76 13.38 -6.91 -10.23
CA PHE A 76 12.92 -8.31 -10.13
C PHE A 76 14.10 -9.29 -10.00
N LYS A 77 15.20 -9.02 -10.71
CA LYS A 77 16.44 -9.81 -10.59
C LYS A 77 17.05 -9.75 -9.18
N ASN A 78 17.02 -8.58 -8.53
CA ASN A 78 17.47 -8.45 -7.14
C ASN A 78 16.57 -9.26 -6.21
N TYR A 79 15.25 -9.15 -6.40
CA TYR A 79 14.27 -9.90 -5.62
C TYR A 79 14.44 -11.41 -5.72
N ILE A 80 14.62 -11.98 -6.93
CA ILE A 80 14.89 -13.41 -7.09
C ILE A 80 16.14 -13.84 -6.32
N ARG A 81 17.20 -13.03 -6.33
CA ARG A 81 18.43 -13.33 -5.57
C ARG A 81 18.18 -13.32 -4.07
N LEU A 82 17.37 -12.39 -3.58
CA LEU A 82 16.95 -12.35 -2.17
C LEU A 82 16.19 -13.62 -1.80
N VAL A 83 15.14 -13.96 -2.56
CA VAL A 83 14.34 -15.18 -2.33
C VAL A 83 15.24 -16.41 -2.31
N LYS A 84 16.15 -16.57 -3.29
CA LYS A 84 17.11 -17.70 -3.35
C LYS A 84 18.11 -17.77 -2.19
N LYS A 85 18.29 -16.70 -1.42
CA LYS A 85 19.17 -16.69 -0.23
C LYS A 85 18.41 -16.81 1.08
N SER A 86 17.16 -16.33 1.13
CA SER A 86 16.35 -16.34 2.35
C SER A 86 15.63 -17.66 2.52
N LYS A 87 15.97 -18.42 3.57
CA LYS A 87 15.27 -19.66 3.94
C LYS A 87 13.79 -19.41 4.24
N ASN A 88 13.47 -18.25 4.82
CA ASN A 88 12.11 -17.90 5.22
C ASN A 88 11.22 -17.54 4.02
N LEU A 89 11.81 -17.01 2.94
CA LEU A 89 11.10 -16.78 1.67
C LEU A 89 11.09 -18.02 0.76
N GLN A 90 11.97 -19.01 0.99
CA GLN A 90 11.97 -20.28 0.25
C GLN A 90 10.99 -21.31 0.81
N ASN A 91 10.59 -21.16 2.07
CA ASN A 91 9.70 -22.12 2.72
C ASN A 91 8.37 -22.14 1.94
N PRO A 92 7.81 -23.32 1.62
CA PRO A 92 6.60 -23.38 0.84
C PRO A 92 5.48 -22.71 1.63
N LEU A 93 4.98 -21.60 1.09
CA LEU A 93 3.78 -20.87 1.53
C LEU A 93 2.53 -21.76 1.58
N ILE A 94 2.65 -22.98 1.04
CA ILE A 94 1.70 -24.07 1.10
C ILE A 94 1.31 -24.28 2.58
N LYS A 95 0.14 -23.75 2.95
CA LYS A 95 -0.48 -23.76 4.30
C LYS A 95 0.06 -22.72 5.30
N SER A 96 0.90 -21.79 4.87
CA SER A 96 1.25 -20.65 5.73
C SER A 96 0.07 -19.70 5.86
N LYS A 97 0.01 -18.99 6.99
CA LYS A 97 -1.07 -18.06 7.33
C LYS A 97 -0.50 -16.72 7.76
N ILE A 98 -1.27 -15.66 7.62
CA ILE A 98 -0.96 -14.36 8.22
C ILE A 98 -1.75 -14.26 9.53
N PHE A 99 -1.06 -13.96 10.63
CA PHE A 99 -1.70 -13.77 11.93
C PHE A 99 -1.80 -12.28 12.22
N LEU A 100 -3.02 -11.76 12.31
CA LEU A 100 -3.30 -10.40 12.78
C LEU A 100 -3.52 -10.42 14.29
N MET A 101 -2.73 -9.64 15.01
CA MET A 101 -2.73 -9.57 16.46
C MET A 101 -3.07 -8.15 16.91
N PRO A 102 -4.29 -7.90 17.41
CA PRO A 102 -4.58 -6.64 18.05
C PRO A 102 -3.64 -6.43 19.26
N LEU A 103 -3.10 -5.23 19.40
CA LEU A 103 -2.17 -4.83 20.46
C LEU A 103 -2.60 -3.47 21.00
N LYS A 104 -3.04 -3.41 22.26
CA LYS A 104 -3.51 -2.17 22.91
C LYS A 104 -4.47 -1.38 22.01
N ILE A 105 -5.56 -2.01 21.62
CA ILE A 105 -6.58 -1.41 20.77
C ILE A 105 -7.58 -0.63 21.63
N ASP A 106 -7.85 0.61 21.25
CA ASP A 106 -9.06 1.33 21.63
C ASP A 106 -10.21 0.91 20.71
N GLU A 107 -11.17 0.13 21.24
CA GLU A 107 -12.31 -0.39 20.48
C GLU A 107 -13.28 0.71 20.01
N ASN A 108 -13.23 1.92 20.59
CA ASN A 108 -14.02 3.05 20.12
C ASN A 108 -13.47 3.63 18.80
N ILE A 109 -12.18 3.41 18.54
CA ILE A 109 -11.47 3.88 17.34
C ILE A 109 -11.38 2.74 16.32
N PHE A 110 -10.97 1.55 16.76
CA PHE A 110 -10.74 0.39 15.91
C PHE A 110 -11.74 -0.71 16.26
N SER A 111 -12.93 -0.60 15.64
CA SER A 111 -14.04 -1.49 15.90
C SER A 111 -13.86 -2.88 15.24
N LYS A 112 -14.75 -3.81 15.60
CA LYS A 112 -14.83 -5.12 14.93
C LYS A 112 -15.12 -5.02 13.43
N PHE A 113 -15.82 -3.97 12.99
CA PHE A 113 -16.06 -3.73 11.57
C PHE A 113 -14.73 -3.51 10.83
N ILE A 114 -13.86 -2.65 11.37
CA ILE A 114 -12.55 -2.36 10.79
C ILE A 114 -11.65 -3.59 10.86
N LEU A 115 -11.58 -4.28 12.00
CA LEU A 115 -10.77 -5.48 12.15
C LEU A 115 -11.15 -6.58 11.14
N ASN A 116 -12.45 -6.85 10.98
CA ASN A 116 -12.93 -7.85 10.03
C ASN A 116 -12.68 -7.44 8.58
N GLY A 117 -12.97 -6.18 8.24
CA GLY A 117 -12.71 -5.65 6.90
C GLY A 117 -11.23 -5.67 6.55
N LEU A 118 -10.35 -5.42 7.52
CA LEU A 118 -8.91 -5.44 7.34
C LEU A 118 -8.40 -6.88 7.13
N ALA A 119 -8.88 -7.83 7.92
CA ALA A 119 -8.55 -9.25 7.76
C ALA A 119 -8.97 -9.77 6.38
N GLU A 120 -10.17 -9.42 5.93
CA GLU A 120 -10.67 -9.73 4.59
C GLU A 120 -9.80 -9.11 3.49
N PHE A 121 -9.43 -7.83 3.62
CA PHE A 121 -8.57 -7.16 2.66
C PHE A 121 -7.22 -7.84 2.54
N VAL A 122 -6.53 -8.08 3.67
CA VAL A 122 -5.22 -8.72 3.70
C VAL A 122 -5.29 -10.12 3.08
N GLN A 123 -6.35 -10.88 3.39
CA GLN A 123 -6.54 -12.22 2.82
C GLN A 123 -6.64 -12.17 1.30
N ILE A 124 -7.49 -11.28 0.76
CA ILE A 124 -7.63 -11.12 -0.69
C ILE A 124 -6.32 -10.58 -1.30
N TYR A 125 -5.67 -9.63 -0.64
CA TYR A 125 -4.48 -8.94 -1.15
C TYR A 125 -3.29 -9.86 -1.31
N PHE A 126 -3.12 -10.83 -0.43
CA PHE A 126 -2.01 -11.78 -0.48
C PHE A 126 -2.44 -13.18 -0.96
N ASP A 127 -3.74 -13.45 -1.14
CA ASP A 127 -4.28 -14.78 -1.43
C ASP A 127 -3.78 -15.83 -0.40
N ILE A 128 -3.76 -15.42 0.88
CA ILE A 128 -3.29 -16.22 2.02
C ILE A 128 -4.31 -16.12 3.15
N ASP A 129 -4.63 -17.25 3.79
CA ASP A 129 -5.48 -17.29 4.97
C ASP A 129 -5.01 -16.32 6.06
N VAL A 130 -5.94 -15.49 6.54
CA VAL A 130 -5.71 -14.59 7.68
C VAL A 130 -6.41 -15.14 8.92
N ILE A 131 -5.67 -15.19 10.03
CA ILE A 131 -6.23 -15.51 11.36
C ILE A 131 -6.08 -14.30 12.25
N VAL A 132 -7.19 -13.87 12.86
CA VAL A 132 -7.20 -12.86 13.91
C VAL A 132 -7.05 -13.55 15.27
N GLU A 133 -6.08 -13.13 16.06
CA GLU A 133 -5.80 -13.67 17.41
C GLU A 133 -6.40 -12.79 18.52
N ASP A 134 -6.51 -13.36 19.72
CA ASP A 134 -6.86 -12.63 20.95
C ASP A 134 -5.64 -11.82 21.44
N ASP A 135 -5.89 -10.62 21.96
CA ASP A 135 -4.89 -9.62 22.34
C ASP A 135 -4.28 -9.82 23.73
N LYS A 136 -4.94 -10.56 24.63
CA LYS A 136 -4.59 -10.63 26.08
C LYS A 136 -3.16 -11.07 26.33
N ASN A 137 -2.70 -12.10 25.63
CA ASN A 137 -1.35 -12.63 25.83
C ASN A 137 -0.27 -11.66 25.33
N LEU A 138 -0.54 -10.97 24.21
CA LEU A 138 0.40 -10.02 23.63
C LEU A 138 0.47 -8.73 24.46
N ASN A 139 -0.68 -8.17 24.85
CA ASN A 139 -0.77 -6.98 25.69
C ASN A 139 0.02 -7.12 27.00
N SER A 140 0.02 -8.31 27.61
CA SER A 140 0.77 -8.60 28.85
C SER A 140 2.29 -8.42 28.75
N LYS A 141 2.85 -8.36 27.53
CA LYS A 141 4.29 -8.19 27.29
C LYS A 141 4.71 -6.72 27.16
N PHE A 142 3.75 -5.80 27.11
CA PHE A 142 4.00 -4.37 27.01
C PHE A 142 3.61 -3.71 28.35
N ASP A 143 4.32 -2.63 28.68
CA ASP A 143 3.95 -1.77 29.82
C ASP A 143 2.65 -0.99 29.53
N LYS A 144 2.25 -0.08 30.42
CA LYS A 144 1.03 0.73 30.24
C LYS A 144 1.25 1.99 29.37
N SER A 145 2.41 2.17 28.74
CA SER A 145 2.70 3.33 27.89
C SER A 145 1.83 3.34 26.64
N ASP A 146 1.36 4.51 26.22
CA ASP A 146 0.70 4.73 24.92
C ASP A 146 1.71 4.95 23.78
N LEU A 147 3.01 4.85 24.09
CA LEU A 147 4.12 4.88 23.15
C LEU A 147 4.78 3.50 23.08
N ILE A 148 4.86 2.93 21.88
CA ILE A 148 5.45 1.62 21.63
C ILE A 148 6.79 1.77 20.90
N ASP A 149 7.84 1.17 21.46
CA ASP A 149 9.11 0.99 20.76
C ASP A 149 9.00 -0.13 19.72
N GLY A 150 9.23 0.21 18.44
CA GLY A 150 9.06 -0.70 17.33
C GLY A 150 10.03 -1.89 17.34
N ILE A 151 11.29 -1.71 17.73
CA ILE A 151 12.28 -2.81 17.76
C ILE A 151 11.96 -3.80 18.88
N LYS A 152 11.56 -3.30 20.04
CA LYS A 152 11.04 -4.11 21.14
C LYS A 152 9.78 -4.85 20.71
N ALA A 153 8.86 -4.19 20.00
CA ALA A 153 7.63 -4.81 19.51
C ALA A 153 7.93 -5.97 18.54
N LEU A 154 8.79 -5.78 17.55
CA LEU A 154 9.19 -6.86 16.62
C LEU A 154 9.85 -8.04 17.35
N SER A 155 10.71 -7.74 18.33
CA SER A 155 11.36 -8.77 19.16
C SER A 155 10.36 -9.57 19.99
N ILE A 156 9.32 -8.93 20.53
CA ILE A 156 8.22 -9.60 21.23
C ILE A 156 7.40 -10.43 20.24
N LEU A 157 6.99 -9.87 19.10
CA LEU A 157 6.16 -10.57 18.11
C LEU A 157 6.80 -11.84 17.58
N LYS A 158 8.12 -11.86 17.41
CA LYS A 158 8.87 -13.07 17.07
C LYS A 158 8.54 -14.24 17.99
N THR A 159 8.34 -13.99 19.29
CA THR A 159 8.02 -15.04 20.29
C THR A 159 6.60 -15.60 20.17
N PHE A 160 5.71 -14.88 19.49
CA PHE A 160 4.33 -15.29 19.23
C PHE A 160 4.16 -15.96 17.86
N LYS A 161 5.22 -16.03 17.06
CA LYS A 161 5.16 -16.61 15.72
C LYS A 161 4.81 -18.10 15.79
N LYS A 162 3.69 -18.47 15.15
CA LYS A 162 3.23 -19.86 15.07
C LYS A 162 3.98 -20.64 13.99
N LYS A 163 4.06 -21.97 14.12
CA LYS A 163 4.78 -22.85 13.17
C LYS A 163 4.28 -22.74 11.73
N ASN A 164 3.00 -22.42 11.52
CA ASN A 164 2.37 -22.21 10.22
C ASN A 164 2.16 -20.72 9.90
N SER A 165 2.82 -19.80 10.61
CA SER A 165 2.79 -18.38 10.30
C SER A 165 3.78 -18.08 9.19
N PHE A 166 3.31 -17.47 8.10
CA PHE A 166 4.19 -16.71 7.22
C PHE A 166 4.60 -15.43 7.94
N SER A 167 3.61 -14.61 8.30
CA SER A 167 3.80 -13.33 8.97
C SER A 167 2.94 -13.22 10.23
N THR A 168 3.52 -12.66 11.29
CA THR A 168 2.79 -12.24 12.49
C THR A 168 2.79 -10.72 12.58
N VAL A 169 1.59 -10.14 12.54
CA VAL A 169 1.37 -8.71 12.33
C VAL A 169 0.64 -8.14 13.55
N ALA A 170 1.24 -7.18 14.23
CA ALA A 170 0.55 -6.43 15.28
C ALA A 170 -0.11 -5.18 14.72
N ILE A 171 -1.28 -4.85 15.24
CA ILE A 171 -1.99 -3.60 14.93
C ILE A 171 -2.29 -2.91 16.24
N THR A 172 -1.99 -1.62 16.35
CA THR A 172 -2.15 -0.85 17.59
C THR A 172 -2.73 0.53 17.35
N THR A 173 -3.50 1.04 18.31
CA THR A 173 -3.93 2.45 18.34
C THR A 173 -2.96 3.35 19.12
N CYS A 174 -1.93 2.77 19.75
CA CYS A 174 -0.83 3.50 20.39
C CYS A 174 0.14 4.06 19.34
N ASP A 175 0.85 5.14 19.69
CA ASP A 175 1.88 5.69 18.82
C ASP A 175 3.10 4.76 18.75
N LEU A 176 3.77 4.74 17.60
CA LEU A 176 4.90 3.83 17.34
C LEU A 176 6.14 4.65 17.01
N VAL A 177 7.24 4.33 17.69
CA VAL A 177 8.52 5.00 17.51
C VAL A 177 9.61 4.02 17.11
N HIS A 178 10.51 4.52 16.27
CA HIS A 178 11.76 3.87 15.96
C HIS A 178 12.88 4.90 16.08
N GLN A 179 13.84 4.64 16.97
CA GLN A 179 14.87 5.61 17.32
C GLN A 179 14.22 6.92 17.83
N ASP A 180 14.64 8.07 17.29
CA ASP A 180 14.17 9.39 17.71
C ASP A 180 13.00 9.93 16.86
N SER A 181 12.28 9.06 16.14
CA SER A 181 11.19 9.45 15.24
C SER A 181 9.99 8.51 15.31
N PHE A 182 8.80 9.03 14.99
CA PHE A 182 7.61 8.20 14.83
C PHE A 182 7.67 7.45 13.50
N VAL A 183 6.99 6.30 13.44
CA VAL A 183 6.82 5.52 12.22
C VAL A 183 5.39 5.00 12.13
N PHE A 184 4.83 4.94 10.92
CA PHE A 184 3.49 4.38 10.70
C PHE A 184 3.44 2.86 10.90
N GLY A 185 4.56 2.20 10.58
CA GLY A 185 4.75 0.79 10.75
C GLY A 185 6.23 0.44 10.80
N LEU A 186 6.52 -0.79 11.20
CA LEU A 186 7.86 -1.34 11.16
C LEU A 186 7.80 -2.83 10.90
N SER A 187 8.72 -3.32 10.09
CA SER A 187 8.78 -4.72 9.65
C SER A 187 10.17 -5.31 9.75
N ASP A 188 10.23 -6.60 10.04
CA ASP A 188 11.44 -7.41 9.92
C ASP A 188 11.18 -8.58 8.96
N GLN A 189 11.88 -8.56 7.81
CA GLN A 189 11.75 -9.59 6.78
C GLN A 189 12.27 -10.95 7.24
N GLU A 190 13.36 -11.01 7.99
CA GLU A 190 13.95 -12.27 8.42
C GLU A 190 13.08 -12.94 9.48
N LEU A 191 12.57 -12.16 10.43
CA LEU A 191 11.65 -12.64 11.45
C LEU A 191 10.24 -12.86 10.89
N GLN A 192 9.89 -12.22 9.77
CA GLN A 192 8.55 -12.13 9.18
C GLN A 192 7.53 -11.70 10.22
N VAL A 193 7.82 -10.57 10.84
CA VAL A 193 6.91 -9.91 11.78
C VAL A 193 6.84 -8.44 11.42
N CYS A 194 5.69 -7.83 11.67
CA CYS A 194 5.55 -6.39 11.54
C CYS A 194 4.55 -5.83 12.55
N ILE A 195 4.62 -4.53 12.79
CA ILE A 195 3.69 -3.77 13.62
C ILE A 195 3.25 -2.53 12.87
N VAL A 196 1.97 -2.19 12.98
CA VAL A 196 1.36 -0.99 12.38
C VAL A 196 0.68 -0.18 13.47
N SER A 197 0.92 1.13 13.47
CA SER A 197 0.23 2.09 14.33
C SER A 197 -0.84 2.87 13.55
N LEU A 198 -2.01 2.96 14.16
CA LEU A 198 -3.13 3.74 13.67
C LEU A 198 -3.13 5.17 14.23
N TYR A 199 -2.31 5.44 15.23
CA TYR A 199 -2.39 6.66 16.04
C TYR A 199 -2.37 7.93 15.19
N ARG A 200 -1.39 8.03 14.29
CA ARG A 200 -1.19 9.20 13.42
C ARG A 200 -2.27 9.32 12.35
N TYR A 201 -2.75 8.20 11.80
CA TYR A 201 -3.86 8.18 10.84
C TYR A 201 -5.17 8.64 11.47
N VAL A 202 -5.44 8.21 12.70
CA VAL A 202 -6.64 8.61 13.44
C VAL A 202 -6.60 10.11 13.73
N GLN A 203 -5.47 10.63 14.20
CA GLN A 203 -5.28 12.08 14.41
C GLN A 203 -5.53 12.85 13.11
N HIS A 204 -4.87 12.46 12.02
CA HIS A 204 -5.01 13.11 10.71
C HIS A 204 -6.45 13.15 10.22
N LEU A 205 -7.17 12.04 10.33
CA LEU A 205 -8.56 11.95 9.89
C LEU A 205 -9.50 12.80 10.74
N ILE A 206 -9.25 12.88 12.05
CA ILE A 206 -10.01 13.74 12.96
C ILE A 206 -9.75 15.21 12.65
N ASP A 207 -8.48 15.60 12.52
CA ASP A 207 -8.07 16.98 12.27
C ASP A 207 -8.62 17.51 10.92
N ASN A 208 -8.68 16.64 9.92
CA ASN A 208 -9.25 16.96 8.61
C ASN A 208 -10.78 16.75 8.52
N ARG A 209 -11.46 16.42 9.63
CA ARG A 209 -12.92 16.18 9.69
C ARG A 209 -13.41 15.10 8.72
N ASN A 210 -12.56 14.13 8.42
CA ASN A 210 -12.82 13.02 7.48
C ASN A 210 -12.88 11.67 8.20
N PHE A 211 -12.93 11.65 9.54
CA PHE A 211 -12.96 10.42 10.30
C PHE A 211 -14.26 9.65 10.07
N THR A 212 -14.14 8.51 9.38
CA THR A 212 -15.16 7.47 9.28
C THR A 212 -14.48 6.11 9.38
N GLU A 213 -15.21 5.06 9.79
CA GLU A 213 -14.65 3.70 9.84
C GLU A 213 -14.15 3.24 8.46
N LYS A 214 -14.80 3.68 7.37
CA LYS A 214 -14.41 3.34 6.00
C LYS A 214 -13.10 4.02 5.59
N GLU A 215 -12.93 5.30 5.88
CA GLU A 215 -11.68 6.02 5.59
C GLU A 215 -10.53 5.47 6.44
N LEU A 216 -10.77 5.19 7.73
CA LEU A 216 -9.76 4.55 8.57
C LEU A 216 -9.41 3.15 8.04
N LEU A 217 -10.41 2.33 7.69
CA LEU A 217 -10.18 1.01 7.09
C LEU A 217 -9.34 1.10 5.82
N LYS A 218 -9.59 2.08 4.94
CA LYS A 218 -8.81 2.30 3.72
C LYS A 218 -7.35 2.62 4.04
N LYS A 219 -7.09 3.55 4.96
CA LYS A 219 -5.73 3.93 5.37
C LYS A 219 -4.98 2.76 5.99
N VAL A 220 -5.61 2.07 6.94
CA VAL A 220 -5.01 0.94 7.65
C VAL A 220 -4.75 -0.23 6.70
N SER A 221 -5.63 -0.47 5.74
CA SER A 221 -5.44 -1.47 4.68
C SER A 221 -4.21 -1.18 3.83
N SER A 222 -3.93 0.10 3.56
CA SER A 222 -2.73 0.52 2.82
C SER A 222 -1.46 0.26 3.62
N VAL A 223 -1.35 0.82 4.83
CA VAL A 223 -0.13 0.69 5.64
C VAL A 223 0.14 -0.75 6.07
N ILE A 224 -0.89 -1.54 6.40
CA ILE A 224 -0.66 -2.94 6.77
C ILE A 224 -0.15 -3.77 5.60
N CYS A 225 -0.63 -3.52 4.39
CA CYS A 225 -0.17 -4.26 3.21
C CYS A 225 1.23 -3.80 2.79
N HIS A 226 1.59 -2.54 3.04
CA HIS A 226 2.97 -2.07 2.92
C HIS A 226 3.92 -2.86 3.84
N GLU A 227 3.62 -2.89 5.14
CA GLU A 227 4.44 -3.59 6.13
C GLU A 227 4.48 -5.11 5.90
N ILE A 228 3.33 -5.73 5.61
CA ILE A 228 3.30 -7.15 5.23
C ILE A 228 4.12 -7.38 3.96
N GLY A 229 4.10 -6.46 2.99
CA GLY A 229 4.93 -6.49 1.79
C GLY A 229 6.42 -6.60 2.12
N HIS A 230 6.91 -5.90 3.14
CA HIS A 230 8.28 -6.04 3.63
C HIS A 230 8.57 -7.44 4.18
N THR A 231 7.60 -8.09 4.84
CA THR A 231 7.77 -9.48 5.29
C THR A 231 7.88 -10.49 4.13
N PHE A 232 7.35 -10.15 2.95
CA PHE A 232 7.56 -10.87 1.68
C PHE A 232 8.85 -10.46 0.94
N GLY A 233 9.67 -9.59 1.54
CA GLY A 233 10.94 -9.13 0.98
C GLY A 233 10.81 -8.05 -0.09
N LEU A 234 9.65 -7.39 -0.20
CA LEU A 234 9.53 -6.20 -1.04
C LEU A 234 10.23 -5.03 -0.34
N GLU A 235 11.18 -4.39 -1.00
CA GLU A 235 11.72 -3.09 -0.56
C GLU A 235 10.85 -1.94 -1.07
N HIS A 236 11.13 -0.72 -0.61
CA HIS A 236 10.48 0.47 -1.13
C HIS A 236 10.57 0.55 -2.66
N CYS A 237 9.43 0.80 -3.28
CA CYS A 237 9.34 1.02 -4.71
C CYS A 237 9.73 2.46 -5.04
N ILE A 238 10.58 2.63 -6.04
CA ILE A 238 11.01 3.95 -6.52
C ILE A 238 10.76 4.14 -8.01
N TYR A 239 10.00 3.22 -8.62
CA TYR A 239 9.79 3.18 -10.07
C TYR A 239 8.44 3.77 -10.46
N TYR A 240 7.40 3.47 -9.69
CA TYR A 240 6.01 3.83 -9.95
C TYR A 240 5.34 4.25 -8.65
N ARG A 241 4.19 4.92 -8.77
CA ARG A 241 3.22 5.01 -7.68
C ARG A 241 2.77 3.59 -7.31
N CYS A 242 2.95 3.23 -6.05
CA CYS A 242 2.80 1.88 -5.55
C CYS A 242 2.51 1.95 -4.05
N ILE A 243 1.75 0.99 -3.52
CA ILE A 243 1.60 0.83 -2.07
C ILE A 243 2.93 0.71 -1.32
N MET A 244 3.98 0.20 -1.99
CA MET A 244 5.32 0.03 -1.44
C MET A 244 6.19 1.29 -1.55
N ASN A 245 5.66 2.46 -1.93
CA ASN A 245 6.47 3.69 -1.83
C ASN A 245 6.64 4.03 -0.35
N GLY A 246 7.85 4.43 0.07
CA GLY A 246 8.05 4.98 1.40
C GLY A 246 7.40 6.36 1.51
N SER A 247 7.01 6.74 2.73
CA SER A 247 6.41 8.04 3.04
C SER A 247 7.01 8.60 4.33
N ASN A 248 7.32 9.91 4.33
CA ASN A 248 7.76 10.63 5.53
C ASN A 248 6.58 11.29 6.26
N THR A 249 5.52 11.62 5.54
CA THR A 249 4.39 12.42 6.04
C THR A 249 3.07 11.77 5.66
N LEU A 250 2.00 12.13 6.38
CA LEU A 250 0.64 11.69 6.08
C LEU A 250 0.17 12.26 4.73
N GLU A 251 0.61 13.46 4.35
CA GLU A 251 0.29 14.09 3.07
C GLU A 251 0.96 13.37 1.88
N GLU A 252 2.17 12.83 2.08
CA GLU A 252 2.81 11.96 1.09
C GLU A 252 2.07 10.61 1.01
N ASP A 253 1.78 9.99 2.16
CA ASP A 253 1.05 8.72 2.24
C ASP A 253 -0.35 8.78 1.62
N ASP A 254 -1.06 9.89 1.82
CA ASP A 254 -2.41 10.14 1.31
C ASP A 254 -2.50 10.07 -0.22
N LYS A 255 -1.39 10.38 -0.89
CA LYS A 255 -1.27 10.35 -2.34
C LYS A 255 -1.00 8.92 -2.84
N LEU A 256 -0.49 8.02 -2.01
CA LEU A 256 -0.05 6.69 -2.44
C LEU A 256 -1.25 5.80 -2.79
N PRO A 257 -1.15 4.99 -3.86
CA PRO A 257 -2.21 4.07 -4.20
C PRO A 257 -2.19 2.82 -3.32
N ILE A 258 -3.35 2.20 -3.10
CA ILE A 258 -3.44 0.92 -2.38
C ILE A 258 -2.99 -0.30 -3.21
N TYR A 259 -2.70 -0.12 -4.50
CA TYR A 259 -2.35 -1.21 -5.41
C TYR A 259 -0.83 -1.35 -5.63
N LEU A 260 -0.40 -2.56 -5.97
CA LEU A 260 0.96 -2.83 -6.41
C LEU A 260 1.19 -2.33 -7.84
N CYS A 261 2.30 -1.65 -8.06
CA CYS A 261 2.81 -1.42 -9.41
C CYS A 261 3.24 -2.72 -10.08
N PRO A 262 3.53 -2.74 -11.39
CA PRO A 262 3.85 -3.97 -12.11
C PRO A 262 5.09 -4.67 -11.54
N VAL A 263 6.12 -3.90 -11.17
CA VAL A 263 7.36 -4.44 -10.62
C VAL A 263 7.10 -5.19 -9.30
N CYS A 264 6.36 -4.58 -8.37
CA CYS A 264 6.07 -5.20 -7.08
C CYS A 264 5.04 -6.32 -7.20
N LEU A 265 4.06 -6.20 -8.08
CA LEU A 265 3.10 -7.27 -8.39
C LEU A 265 3.82 -8.51 -8.90
N ARG A 266 4.77 -8.36 -9.84
CA ARG A 266 5.54 -9.49 -10.39
C ARG A 266 6.38 -10.18 -9.32
N LYS A 267 7.00 -9.42 -8.41
CA LYS A 267 7.76 -9.98 -7.28
C LYS A 267 6.84 -10.80 -6.37
N LEU A 268 5.72 -10.23 -5.95
CA LEU A 268 4.79 -10.89 -5.06
C LEU A 268 4.17 -12.12 -5.73
N HIS A 269 3.74 -12.00 -6.99
CA HIS A 269 3.23 -13.11 -7.78
C HIS A 269 4.27 -14.22 -7.98
N PHE A 270 5.55 -13.89 -8.19
CA PHE A 270 6.61 -14.90 -8.27
C PHE A 270 6.73 -15.72 -7.00
N LEU A 271 6.52 -15.10 -5.84
CA LEU A 271 6.62 -15.76 -4.55
C LEU A 271 5.34 -16.55 -4.21
N LEU A 272 4.16 -15.95 -4.41
CA LEU A 272 2.87 -16.48 -3.96
C LEU A 272 2.12 -17.31 -5.02
N ASN A 273 2.39 -17.08 -6.31
CA ASN A 273 1.76 -17.75 -7.44
C ASN A 273 0.21 -17.74 -7.40
N PHE A 274 -0.38 -16.62 -6.95
CA PHE A 274 -1.83 -16.40 -6.97
C PHE A 274 -2.32 -16.07 -8.38
N ASP A 275 -3.62 -16.28 -8.64
CA ASP A 275 -4.26 -15.84 -9.87
C ASP A 275 -4.50 -14.31 -9.85
N ILE A 276 -3.85 -13.59 -10.77
CA ILE A 276 -3.92 -12.11 -10.82
C ILE A 276 -5.34 -11.63 -11.15
N GLU A 277 -6.03 -12.27 -12.10
CA GLU A 277 -7.37 -11.83 -12.52
C GLU A 277 -8.38 -12.09 -11.42
N LYS A 278 -8.36 -13.29 -10.83
CA LYS A 278 -9.22 -13.62 -9.68
C LYS A 278 -8.96 -12.69 -8.49
N ARG A 279 -7.69 -12.40 -8.20
CA ARG A 279 -7.32 -11.46 -7.13
C ARG A 279 -7.86 -10.05 -7.41
N TYR A 280 -7.74 -9.55 -8.63
CA TYR A 280 -8.27 -8.23 -9.00
C TYR A 280 -9.79 -8.18 -8.95
N LEU A 281 -10.49 -9.23 -9.36
CA LEU A 281 -11.95 -9.35 -9.21
C LEU A 281 -12.36 -9.26 -7.74
N ASN A 282 -11.75 -10.06 -6.88
CA ASN A 282 -12.04 -10.04 -5.44
C ASN A 282 -11.73 -8.67 -4.80
N LEU A 283 -10.65 -7.99 -5.22
CA LEU A 283 -10.33 -6.64 -4.73
C LEU A 283 -11.31 -5.60 -5.25
N MET A 284 -11.81 -5.73 -6.48
CA MET A 284 -12.85 -4.86 -7.02
C MET A 284 -14.14 -5.01 -6.22
N GLU A 285 -14.60 -6.24 -5.98
CA GLU A 285 -15.80 -6.53 -5.17
C GLU A 285 -15.64 -6.03 -3.72
N TYR A 286 -14.45 -6.20 -3.13
CA TYR A 286 -14.13 -5.62 -1.83
C TYR A 286 -14.25 -4.09 -1.83
N CYS A 287 -13.68 -3.43 -2.84
CA CYS A 287 -13.75 -1.97 -2.95
C CYS A 287 -15.19 -1.48 -3.16
N GLU A 288 -16.02 -2.23 -3.86
CA GLU A 288 -17.46 -1.94 -3.99
C GLU A 288 -18.16 -2.02 -2.62
N LYS A 289 -17.96 -3.13 -1.90
CA LYS A 289 -18.53 -3.37 -0.56
C LYS A 289 -18.20 -2.28 0.46
N TYR A 290 -16.95 -1.78 0.45
CA TYR A 290 -16.47 -0.77 1.41
C TYR A 290 -16.48 0.66 0.83
N GLU A 291 -17.01 0.85 -0.38
CA GLU A 291 -17.14 2.15 -1.08
C GLU A 291 -15.81 2.86 -1.40
N PHE A 292 -14.76 2.09 -1.67
CA PHE A 292 -13.46 2.60 -2.13
C PHE A 292 -13.51 2.90 -3.64
N LYS A 293 -14.29 3.93 -4.02
CA LYS A 293 -14.67 4.22 -5.42
C LYS A 293 -13.47 4.39 -6.36
N GLY A 294 -12.42 5.07 -5.91
CA GLY A 294 -11.21 5.29 -6.72
C GLY A 294 -10.50 3.98 -7.05
N GLU A 295 -10.40 3.11 -6.04
CA GLU A 295 -9.77 1.80 -6.13
C GLU A 295 -10.62 0.82 -6.94
N TYR A 296 -11.95 0.83 -6.76
CA TYR A 296 -12.90 0.06 -7.57
C TYR A 296 -12.71 0.36 -9.05
N ASN A 297 -12.76 1.64 -9.44
CA ASN A 297 -12.58 2.08 -10.83
C ASN A 297 -11.22 1.65 -11.37
N TRP A 298 -10.18 1.69 -10.53
CA TRP A 298 -8.86 1.23 -10.91
C TRP A 298 -8.87 -0.28 -11.23
N TYR A 299 -9.36 -1.13 -10.32
CA TYR A 299 -9.40 -2.59 -10.54
C TYR A 299 -10.32 -2.99 -11.69
N GLN A 300 -11.50 -2.37 -11.84
CA GLN A 300 -12.41 -2.61 -12.94
C GLN A 300 -11.73 -2.35 -14.29
N ASN A 301 -11.07 -1.19 -14.42
CA ASN A 301 -10.32 -0.86 -15.63
C ASN A 301 -9.20 -1.88 -15.91
N ARG A 302 -8.56 -2.46 -14.88
CA ARG A 302 -7.58 -3.54 -15.07
C ARG A 302 -8.21 -4.82 -15.63
N LEU A 303 -9.38 -5.22 -15.15
CA LEU A 303 -10.09 -6.43 -15.57
C LEU A 303 -10.64 -6.30 -16.99
N ASP A 304 -11.21 -5.15 -17.34
CA ASP A 304 -11.74 -4.89 -18.68
C ASP A 304 -10.63 -4.95 -19.75
N ASN A 305 -9.43 -4.54 -19.38
CA ASN A 305 -8.26 -4.53 -20.24
C ASN A 305 -7.34 -5.76 -20.05
N SER A 306 -7.60 -6.66 -19.10
CA SER A 306 -6.76 -7.86 -18.89
C SER A 306 -6.96 -8.89 -20.00
N LYS A 307 -8.14 -8.93 -20.63
CA LYS A 307 -8.42 -9.75 -21.83
C LYS A 307 -7.53 -9.41 -23.03
N ILE A 308 -6.84 -8.26 -23.01
CA ILE A 308 -5.85 -7.85 -24.02
C ILE A 308 -4.44 -8.40 -23.69
N LEU A 309 -4.19 -8.87 -22.46
CA LEU A 309 -2.89 -9.39 -22.01
C LEU A 309 -2.68 -10.88 -22.34
N ASN A 310 -3.75 -11.61 -22.70
CA ASN A 310 -3.73 -13.03 -23.06
C ASN A 310 -3.80 -13.29 -24.58
N LYS A 311 -3.50 -12.30 -25.43
CA LYS A 311 -3.39 -12.44 -26.89
C LYS A 311 -2.00 -12.17 -27.42
#